data_AF-A0AAV8VIC5-F1
#
_entry.id   AF-A0AAV8VIC5-F1
#
_cell.length_a   1.000
_cell.length_b   1.000
_cell.length_c   1.000
_cell.angle_alpha   90.00
_cell.angle_beta   90.00
_cell.angle_gamma   90.00
#
_symmetry.space_group_name_H-M   'P 1'
#
loop_
_entity.id
_entity.type
_entity.pdbx_description
1 polymer ?
#
loop_
_entity_poly.entity_id
_entity_poly.type
_entity_poly.pdbx_seq_one_letter_code
_entity_poly.pdbx_strand_id
1 'polypeptide(L)'
;MHQTQKVAVECDESVNETHPGLNVQLERGSFGIKRTDKQFSKIPIDLSLEQTINADAASRLTGIVHFTNSIPARQRWCKSHSMRSKIITRVLQQAGLRQNQDITADLEKNRIKKSTTQLLNLKHAIKQNINPVDRSLDLNFLFNISTGQAASEASTNCLLNVENSGDE
;
A
#
# COMPACT_ATOMS: atom_id res chain seq x y z
N MET A 1 -13.80 12.95 9.55
CA MET A 1 -13.45 14.38 9.71
C MET A 1 -12.15 14.44 10.50
N HIS A 2 -11.03 14.76 9.85
CA HIS A 2 -9.80 15.12 10.56
C HIS A 2 -9.63 16.62 10.39
N GLN A 3 -9.70 17.34 11.52
CA GLN A 3 -9.43 18.77 11.58
C GLN A 3 -8.00 19.02 11.09
N THR A 4 -7.87 19.70 9.96
CA THR A 4 -6.61 20.28 9.53
C THR A 4 -6.39 21.51 10.39
N GLN A 5 -5.52 21.40 11.38
CA GLN A 5 -5.11 22.53 12.20
C GLN A 5 -4.26 23.45 11.32
N LYS A 6 -4.84 24.57 10.89
CA LYS A 6 -4.12 25.64 10.20
C LYS A 6 -3.16 26.26 11.22
N VAL A 7 -1.88 25.94 11.12
CA VAL A 7 -0.83 26.71 11.79
C VAL A 7 -0.70 28.01 11.00
N ALA A 8 -1.26 29.10 11.55
CA ALA A 8 -1.00 30.44 11.06
C ALA A 8 0.46 30.76 11.39
N VAL A 9 1.29 30.89 10.37
CA VAL A 9 2.63 31.45 10.51
C VAL A 9 2.43 32.96 10.45
N GLU A 10 2.62 33.64 11.58
CA GLU A 10 2.88 35.08 11.60
C GLU A 10 4.20 35.30 10.84
N CYS A 11 4.10 35.70 9.58
CA CYS A 11 5.26 36.11 8.79
C CYS A 11 5.61 37.54 9.21
N ASP A 12 6.76 37.68 9.87
CA ASP A 12 7.38 38.96 10.24
C ASP A 12 7.45 39.91 9.02
N GLU A 13 6.99 41.15 9.16
CA GLU A 13 6.84 42.12 8.06
C GLU A 13 8.19 42.44 7.37
N SER A 14 9.31 42.14 8.04
CA SER A 14 10.69 42.33 7.59
C SER A 14 11.15 41.36 6.47
N VAL A 15 10.41 40.29 6.20
CA VAL A 15 10.80 39.25 5.23
C VAL A 15 10.78 39.78 3.79
N ASN A 16 9.86 40.69 3.46
CA ASN A 16 9.78 41.27 2.12
C ASN A 16 10.96 42.21 1.81
N GLU A 17 11.49 42.88 2.83
CA GLU A 17 12.64 43.77 2.68
C GLU A 17 13.94 43.01 2.52
N THR A 18 14.11 41.92 3.29
CA THR A 18 15.33 41.12 3.26
C THR A 18 15.37 40.10 2.11
N HIS A 19 14.21 39.55 1.71
CA HIS A 19 14.12 38.47 0.72
C HIS A 19 12.91 38.70 -0.22
N PRO A 20 13.00 39.68 -1.14
CA PRO A 20 11.90 40.06 -2.01
C PRO A 20 11.48 38.88 -2.92
N GLY A 21 10.16 38.64 -2.99
CA GLY A 21 9.59 37.54 -3.78
C GLY A 21 9.48 36.21 -3.05
N LEU A 22 10.02 36.08 -1.83
CA LEU A 22 9.90 34.86 -1.03
C LEU A 22 8.42 34.57 -0.67
N ASN A 23 7.63 35.61 -0.36
CA ASN A 23 6.21 35.46 -0.07
C ASN A 23 5.43 34.86 -1.25
N VAL A 24 5.74 35.26 -2.48
CA VAL A 24 5.11 34.70 -3.69
C VAL A 24 5.47 33.21 -3.86
N GLN A 25 6.70 32.82 -3.51
CA GLN A 25 7.11 31.41 -3.55
C GLN A 25 6.48 30.61 -2.41
N LEU A 26 6.33 31.20 -1.23
CA LEU A 26 5.66 30.60 -0.07
C LEU A 26 4.19 30.33 -0.37
N GLU A 27 3.47 31.30 -0.93
CA GLU A 27 2.07 31.17 -1.37
C GLU A 27 1.90 30.11 -2.47
N ARG A 28 2.91 29.93 -3.32
CA ARG A 28 2.99 28.84 -4.32
C ARG A 28 3.34 27.48 -3.70
N GLY A 29 3.42 27.37 -2.38
CA GLY A 29 3.68 26.12 -1.66
C GLY A 29 5.15 25.70 -1.63
N SER A 30 6.07 26.61 -1.95
CA SER A 30 7.52 26.33 -1.96
C SER A 30 8.12 26.53 -0.56
N PHE A 31 7.76 25.66 0.39
CA PHE A 31 8.42 25.63 1.70
C PHE A 31 8.79 24.20 2.10
N GLY A 32 10.03 24.04 2.59
CA GLY A 32 10.53 22.79 3.13
C GLY A 32 10.58 22.85 4.65
N ILE A 33 9.93 21.91 5.35
CA ILE A 33 10.01 21.85 6.81
C ILE A 33 11.28 21.07 7.23
N LYS A 34 12.13 21.73 8.02
CA LYS A 34 13.30 21.13 8.66
C LYS A 34 12.87 20.20 9.79
N ARG A 35 13.32 18.94 9.77
CA ARG A 35 13.09 17.97 10.87
C ARG A 35 14.37 17.49 11.57
N THR A 36 15.54 17.97 11.17
CA THR A 36 16.83 17.50 11.73
C THR A 36 17.84 18.63 11.93
N ASP A 37 18.63 18.55 13.00
CA ASP A 37 19.66 19.54 13.35
C ASP A 37 21.07 19.19 12.85
N LYS A 38 21.25 17.99 12.27
CA LYS A 38 22.56 17.48 11.84
C LYS A 38 23.12 18.26 10.64
N GLN A 39 24.41 18.61 10.71
CA GLN A 39 25.06 19.57 9.81
C GLN A 39 25.37 19.05 8.40
N PHE A 40 25.59 17.74 8.24
CA PHE A 40 25.82 17.09 6.95
C PHE A 40 24.54 16.90 6.12
N SER A 41 23.37 16.92 6.77
CA SER A 41 22.07 16.84 6.10
C SER A 41 21.52 18.21 5.67
N LYS A 42 22.39 19.24 5.63
CA LYS A 42 22.03 20.65 5.37
C LYS A 42 22.39 21.13 3.96
N ILE A 43 22.82 20.25 3.04
CA ILE A 43 23.15 20.65 1.67
C ILE A 43 21.81 20.95 0.97
N PRO A 44 21.51 22.22 0.62
CA PRO A 44 20.19 22.59 0.11
C PRO A 44 19.87 21.85 -1.19
N ILE A 45 20.89 21.60 -2.01
CA ILE A 45 20.80 20.85 -3.26
C ILE A 45 20.37 19.40 -3.00
N ASP A 46 20.97 18.72 -2.03
CA ASP A 46 20.62 17.34 -1.70
C ASP A 46 19.20 17.24 -1.13
N LEU A 47 18.81 18.20 -0.27
CA LEU A 47 17.46 18.23 0.29
C LEU A 47 16.40 18.53 -0.77
N SER A 48 16.68 19.47 -1.68
CA SER A 48 15.80 19.75 -2.81
C SER A 48 15.68 18.55 -3.74
N LEU A 49 16.78 17.89 -4.09
CA LEU A 49 16.75 16.67 -4.89
C LEU A 49 15.93 15.56 -4.20
N GLU A 50 16.19 15.32 -2.92
CA GLU A 50 15.49 14.29 -2.14
C GLU A 50 13.99 14.61 -2.03
N GLN A 51 13.61 15.87 -1.78
CA GLN A 51 12.21 16.26 -1.70
C GLN A 51 11.50 16.29 -3.05
N THR A 52 12.18 16.67 -4.14
CA THR A 52 11.62 16.59 -5.49
C THR A 52 11.37 15.13 -5.89
N ILE A 53 12.33 14.24 -5.62
CA ILE A 53 12.16 12.79 -5.87
C ILE A 53 11.03 12.23 -5.01
N ASN A 54 10.98 12.59 -3.72
CA ASN A 54 9.93 12.11 -2.81
C ASN A 54 8.55 12.68 -3.17
N ALA A 55 8.45 13.91 -3.67
CA ALA A 55 7.20 14.51 -4.11
C ALA A 55 6.69 13.88 -5.41
N ASP A 56 7.58 13.62 -6.37
CA ASP A 56 7.27 12.88 -7.59
C ASP A 56 6.81 11.44 -7.27
N ALA A 57 7.45 10.82 -6.29
CA ALA A 57 7.13 9.47 -5.84
C ALA A 57 5.90 9.38 -4.91
N ALA A 58 5.47 10.48 -4.30
CA ALA A 58 4.30 10.56 -3.42
C ALA A 58 3.03 11.07 -4.13
N SER A 59 3.13 11.50 -5.38
CA SER A 59 1.98 11.89 -6.22
C SER A 59 0.99 10.71 -6.34
N ARG A 60 -0.31 10.97 -6.16
CA ARG A 60 -1.38 9.95 -6.19
C ARG A 60 -1.50 9.21 -7.53
N LEU A 61 -0.96 9.76 -8.62
CA LEU A 61 -0.87 9.12 -9.94
C LEU A 61 0.32 8.15 -10.04
N THR A 62 1.35 8.34 -9.21
CA THR A 62 2.64 7.65 -9.19
C THR A 62 2.94 7.14 -7.79
N GLY A 63 1.93 6.70 -7.04
CA GLY A 63 2.14 6.10 -5.73
C GLY A 63 3.13 4.94 -5.89
N ILE A 64 4.28 5.00 -5.19
CA ILE A 64 5.32 3.99 -5.30
C ILE A 64 4.75 2.60 -5.07
N VAL A 65 4.52 1.91 -6.16
CA VAL A 65 4.61 0.46 -6.24
C VAL A 65 5.81 0.23 -7.14
N HIS A 66 6.99 0.13 -6.54
CA HIS A 66 8.24 -0.07 -7.28
C HIS A 66 8.27 -1.50 -7.83
N PHE A 67 7.43 -1.81 -8.82
CA PHE A 67 7.61 -2.99 -9.65
C PHE A 67 8.71 -2.69 -10.65
N THR A 68 9.92 -3.15 -10.34
CA THR A 68 10.96 -3.22 -11.37
C THR A 68 10.49 -4.17 -12.49
N ASN A 69 10.48 -3.68 -13.74
CA ASN A 69 10.23 -4.51 -14.92
C ASN A 69 11.36 -5.53 -15.16
N SER A 70 12.49 -5.40 -14.45
CA SER A 70 13.59 -6.35 -14.49
C SER A 70 13.28 -7.56 -13.61
N ILE A 71 12.90 -8.68 -14.24
CA ILE A 71 12.74 -9.98 -13.56
C ILE A 71 13.98 -10.35 -12.74
N PRO A 72 15.23 -10.19 -13.23
CA PRO A 72 16.44 -10.46 -12.44
C PRO A 72 16.56 -9.57 -11.20
N ALA A 73 16.23 -8.28 -11.31
CA ALA A 73 16.27 -7.37 -10.17
C ALA A 73 15.24 -7.77 -9.09
N ARG A 74 14.02 -8.15 -9.51
CA ARG A 74 12.99 -8.67 -8.60
C ARG A 74 13.44 -9.93 -7.90
N GLN A 75 14.02 -10.89 -8.62
CA GLN A 75 14.55 -12.12 -8.04
C GLN A 75 15.69 -11.85 -7.04
N ARG A 76 16.65 -10.97 -7.39
CA ARG A 76 17.72 -10.56 -6.46
C ARG A 76 17.17 -9.88 -5.22
N TRP A 77 16.15 -9.03 -5.39
CA TRP A 77 15.48 -8.38 -4.27
C TRP A 77 14.80 -9.41 -3.38
N CYS A 78 13.96 -10.31 -3.93
CA CYS A 78 13.28 -11.37 -3.18
C CYS A 78 14.28 -12.26 -2.41
N LYS A 79 15.38 -12.68 -3.06
CA LYS A 79 16.41 -13.52 -2.44
C LYS A 79 17.16 -12.79 -1.31
N SER A 80 17.56 -11.53 -1.55
CA SER A 80 18.38 -10.77 -0.60
C SER A 80 17.59 -10.05 0.50
N HIS A 81 16.29 -9.79 0.29
CA HIS A 81 15.48 -8.98 1.19
C HIS A 81 15.38 -9.62 2.58
N SER A 82 15.02 -10.90 2.66
CA SER A 82 14.91 -11.62 3.93
C SER A 82 16.25 -11.62 4.70
N MET A 83 17.36 -11.85 4.01
CA MET A 83 18.70 -11.82 4.61
C MET A 83 19.06 -10.44 5.15
N ARG A 84 18.84 -9.38 4.36
CA ARG A 84 19.08 -7.99 4.79
C ARG A 84 18.23 -7.63 6.01
N SER A 85 16.94 -8.00 6.01
CA SER A 85 16.05 -7.78 7.14
C SER A 85 16.54 -8.48 8.41
N LYS A 86 17.06 -9.72 8.30
CA LYS A 86 17.67 -10.45 9.44
C LYS A 86 18.93 -9.77 9.96
N ILE A 87 19.85 -9.38 9.08
CA ILE A 87 21.10 -8.69 9.47
C ILE A 87 20.77 -7.39 10.18
N ILE A 88 19.90 -6.56 9.59
CA ILE A 88 19.47 -5.29 10.20
C ILE A 88 18.82 -5.55 11.56
N THR A 89 17.92 -6.53 11.67
CA THR A 89 17.28 -6.89 12.95
C THR A 89 18.30 -7.26 14.02
N ARG A 90 19.33 -8.05 13.66
CA ARG A 90 20.41 -8.45 14.57
C ARG A 90 21.29 -7.27 14.99
N VAL A 91 21.67 -6.41 14.05
CA VAL A 91 22.46 -5.20 14.32
C VAL A 91 21.69 -4.24 15.23
N LEU A 92 20.41 -3.98 14.95
CA LEU A 92 19.56 -3.16 15.80
C LEU A 92 19.41 -3.74 17.21
N GLN A 93 19.32 -5.07 17.33
CA GLN A 93 19.26 -5.73 18.63
C GLN A 93 20.58 -5.60 19.40
N GLN A 94 21.73 -5.78 18.75
CA GLN A 94 23.05 -5.62 19.36
C GLN A 94 23.32 -4.17 19.77
N ALA A 95 22.85 -3.20 18.96
CA ALA A 95 22.96 -1.78 19.26
C ALA A 95 21.97 -1.30 20.34
N GLY A 96 21.09 -2.17 20.86
CA GLY A 96 20.04 -1.78 21.81
C GLY A 96 18.97 -0.86 21.22
N LEU A 97 18.93 -0.70 19.89
CA LEU A 97 17.99 0.18 19.18
C LEU A 97 16.70 -0.53 18.76
N ARG A 98 16.63 -1.85 18.95
CA ARG A 98 15.44 -2.63 18.63
C ARG A 98 14.38 -2.40 19.71
N GLN A 99 13.32 -1.69 19.36
CA GLN A 99 12.14 -1.62 20.21
C GLN A 99 11.44 -2.98 20.22
N ASN A 100 10.96 -3.40 21.38
CA ASN A 100 10.06 -4.54 21.47
C ASN A 100 8.81 -4.22 20.64
N GLN A 101 8.31 -5.19 19.89
CA GLN A 101 7.06 -4.98 19.17
C GLN A 101 5.98 -4.63 20.19
N ASP A 102 5.30 -3.52 19.93
CA ASP A 102 4.15 -3.13 20.72
C ASP A 102 2.98 -4.06 20.38
N ILE A 103 2.84 -5.12 21.19
CA ILE A 103 1.74 -6.07 21.09
C ILE A 103 0.40 -5.44 21.46
N THR A 104 0.38 -4.27 22.10
CA THR A 104 -0.86 -3.59 22.49
C THR A 104 -1.57 -2.97 21.28
N ALA A 105 -0.83 -2.65 20.22
CA ALA A 105 -1.40 -2.18 18.96
C ALA A 105 -2.37 -3.21 18.33
N ASP A 106 -2.10 -4.50 18.48
CA ASP A 106 -2.99 -5.57 17.99
C ASP A 106 -4.19 -5.81 18.92
N LEU A 107 -4.12 -5.35 20.18
CA LEU A 107 -5.22 -5.36 21.14
C LEU A 107 -6.15 -4.15 20.98
N GLU A 108 -5.84 -3.19 20.11
CA GLU A 108 -6.71 -2.06 19.84
C GLU A 108 -8.05 -2.53 19.25
N LYS A 109 -9.15 -1.96 19.75
CA LYS A 109 -10.52 -2.29 19.32
C LYS A 109 -10.70 -2.24 17.80
N ASN A 110 -10.07 -1.26 17.13
CA ASN A 110 -10.14 -1.10 15.68
C ASN A 110 -9.43 -2.25 14.94
N ARG A 111 -8.27 -2.69 15.45
CA ARG A 111 -7.51 -3.82 14.89
C ARG A 111 -8.23 -5.14 15.11
N ILE A 112 -8.73 -5.39 16.32
CA ILE A 112 -9.55 -6.56 16.64
C ILE A 112 -10.76 -6.61 15.70
N LYS A 113 -11.49 -5.50 15.53
CA LYS A 113 -12.64 -5.45 14.63
C LYS A 113 -12.25 -5.80 13.19
N LYS A 114 -11.16 -5.23 12.68
CA LYS A 114 -10.66 -5.51 11.32
C LYS A 114 -10.29 -6.98 11.16
N SER A 115 -9.51 -7.53 12.07
CA SER A 115 -9.11 -8.95 12.06
C SER A 115 -10.32 -9.88 12.14
N THR A 116 -11.30 -9.57 12.99
CA THR A 116 -12.55 -10.34 13.08
C THR A 116 -13.35 -10.28 11.77
N THR A 117 -13.48 -9.11 11.15
CA THR A 117 -14.13 -9.00 9.83
C THR A 117 -13.40 -9.84 8.78
N GLN A 118 -12.07 -9.79 8.74
CA GLN A 118 -11.29 -10.58 7.79
C GLN A 118 -11.46 -12.09 8.02
N LEU A 119 -11.47 -12.53 9.29
CA LEU A 119 -11.71 -13.92 9.66
C LEU A 119 -13.11 -14.39 9.23
N LEU A 120 -14.15 -13.56 9.47
CA LEU A 120 -15.51 -13.86 9.06
C LEU A 120 -15.64 -13.96 7.54
N ASN A 121 -14.99 -13.05 6.80
CA ASN A 121 -14.95 -13.09 5.34
C ASN A 121 -14.26 -14.34 4.82
N LEU A 122 -13.14 -14.76 5.43
CA LEU A 122 -12.45 -15.99 5.08
C LEU A 122 -13.34 -17.22 5.35
N LYS A 123 -13.97 -17.28 6.52
CA LYS A 123 -14.91 -18.36 6.87
C LYS A 123 -16.10 -18.40 5.91
N HIS A 124 -16.60 -17.24 5.50
CA HIS A 124 -17.66 -17.14 4.50
C HIS A 124 -17.17 -17.65 3.13
N ALA A 125 -16.01 -17.20 2.66
CA ALA A 125 -15.43 -17.65 1.39
C ALA A 125 -15.21 -19.17 1.36
N ILE A 126 -14.67 -19.76 2.43
CA ILE A 126 -14.48 -21.23 2.51
C ILE A 126 -15.82 -21.97 2.45
N LYS A 127 -16.89 -21.42 3.03
CA LYS A 127 -18.23 -22.05 3.00
C LYS A 127 -18.95 -21.89 1.66
N GLN A 128 -18.71 -20.79 0.96
CA GLN A 128 -19.35 -20.50 -0.33
C GLN A 128 -18.62 -21.13 -1.51
N ASN A 129 -17.35 -21.49 -1.33
CA ASN A 129 -16.54 -22.06 -2.38
C ASN A 129 -16.47 -23.57 -2.19
N ILE A 130 -16.77 -24.30 -3.26
CA ILE A 130 -16.66 -25.75 -3.30
C ILE A 130 -15.33 -26.14 -3.97
N ASN A 131 -14.91 -27.39 -3.79
CA ASN A 131 -13.80 -27.92 -4.57
C ASN A 131 -14.28 -28.14 -6.02
N PRO A 132 -13.79 -27.38 -7.02
CA PRO A 132 -14.32 -27.43 -8.38
C PRO A 132 -13.93 -28.69 -9.16
N VAL A 133 -13.09 -29.56 -8.57
CA VAL A 133 -12.66 -30.84 -9.18
C VAL A 133 -13.16 -32.06 -8.41
N ASP A 134 -14.12 -31.88 -7.50
CA ASP A 134 -14.76 -32.99 -6.83
C ASP A 134 -15.59 -33.83 -7.83
N ARG A 135 -15.59 -35.15 -7.65
CA ARG A 135 -16.35 -36.07 -8.52
C ARG A 135 -17.83 -36.15 -8.15
N SER A 136 -18.20 -35.61 -6.99
CA SER A 136 -19.58 -35.56 -6.48
C SER A 136 -20.35 -34.31 -6.92
N LEU A 137 -19.79 -33.49 -7.81
CA LEU A 137 -20.43 -32.27 -8.28
C LEU A 137 -21.61 -32.55 -9.19
N ASP A 138 -22.65 -31.74 -9.02
CA ASP A 138 -23.81 -31.74 -9.91
C ASP A 138 -23.41 -31.17 -11.27
N LEU A 139 -23.50 -32.00 -12.30
CA LEU A 139 -23.16 -31.68 -13.69
C LEU A 139 -24.10 -30.64 -14.31
N ASN A 140 -25.26 -30.38 -13.69
CA ASN A 140 -26.20 -29.36 -14.16
C ASN A 140 -25.75 -27.92 -13.85
N PHE A 141 -24.71 -27.75 -13.02
CA PHE A 141 -24.16 -26.45 -12.66
C PHE A 141 -22.73 -26.30 -13.17
N LEU A 142 -22.41 -25.12 -13.69
CA LEU A 142 -21.03 -24.77 -14.03
C LEU A 142 -20.35 -24.13 -12.83
N PHE A 143 -19.12 -24.56 -12.53
CA PHE A 143 -18.32 -24.01 -11.43
C PHE A 143 -17.02 -23.40 -11.94
N ASN A 144 -16.63 -22.28 -11.35
CA ASN A 144 -15.37 -21.63 -11.67
C ASN A 144 -14.19 -22.41 -11.08
N ILE A 145 -13.23 -22.80 -11.91
CA ILE A 145 -12.06 -23.61 -11.49
C ILE A 145 -11.14 -22.84 -10.51
N SER A 146 -11.06 -21.52 -10.64
CA SER A 146 -10.19 -20.69 -9.79
C SER A 146 -10.83 -20.33 -8.45
N THR A 147 -12.15 -20.12 -8.41
CA THR A 147 -12.86 -19.68 -7.20
C THR A 147 -13.71 -20.75 -6.55
N GLY A 148 -14.07 -21.84 -7.25
CA GLY A 148 -14.97 -22.86 -6.74
C GLY A 148 -16.41 -22.38 -6.57
N GLN A 149 -16.80 -21.28 -7.21
CA GLN A 149 -18.15 -20.72 -7.12
C GLN A 149 -18.99 -21.13 -8.33
N ALA A 150 -20.30 -21.31 -8.11
CA ALA A 150 -21.24 -21.57 -9.19
C ALA A 150 -21.34 -20.36 -10.12
N ALA A 151 -21.40 -20.62 -11.43
CA ALA A 151 -21.69 -19.62 -12.44
C ALA A 151 -23.16 -19.17 -12.33
N SER A 152 -23.45 -17.98 -12.86
CA SER A 152 -24.83 -17.47 -12.90
C SER A 152 -25.73 -18.40 -13.71
N GLU A 153 -27.00 -18.49 -13.34
CA GLU A 153 -27.98 -19.33 -14.04
C GLU A 153 -28.07 -18.98 -15.54
N ALA A 154 -27.98 -17.68 -15.88
CA ALA A 154 -27.94 -17.21 -17.26
C ALA A 154 -26.72 -17.75 -18.03
N SER A 155 -25.53 -17.72 -17.41
CA SER A 155 -24.31 -18.26 -18.03
C SER A 155 -24.34 -19.77 -18.15
N THR A 156 -24.85 -20.46 -17.13
CA THR A 156 -25.00 -21.91 -17.11
C THR A 156 -25.95 -22.38 -18.20
N ASN A 157 -27.14 -21.78 -18.30
CA ASN A 157 -28.12 -22.13 -19.33
C ASN A 157 -27.61 -21.82 -20.75
N CYS A 158 -26.90 -20.71 -20.93
CA CYS A 158 -26.32 -20.35 -22.22
C CYS A 158 -25.26 -21.36 -22.68
N LEU A 159 -24.31 -21.70 -21.80
CA LEU A 159 -23.18 -22.56 -22.16
C LEU A 159 -23.57 -24.05 -22.25
N LEU A 160 -24.50 -24.53 -21.41
CA LEU A 160 -24.94 -25.92 -21.44
C LEU A 160 -25.89 -26.23 -22.60
N ASN A 161 -26.68 -25.24 -23.06
CA ASN A 161 -27.64 -25.42 -24.16
C ASN A 161 -27.15 -24.86 -25.49
N VAL A 162 -25.87 -24.48 -25.61
CA VAL A 162 -25.35 -23.81 -26.80
C VAL A 162 -25.45 -24.68 -28.06
N GLU A 163 -25.28 -26.00 -27.93
CA GLU A 163 -25.43 -26.95 -29.03
C GLU A 163 -26.89 -27.02 -29.50
N ASN A 164 -27.85 -27.08 -28.58
CA ASN A 164 -29.28 -27.10 -28.91
C ASN A 164 -29.79 -25.76 -29.47
N SER A 165 -29.14 -24.65 -29.14
CA SER A 165 -29.55 -23.30 -29.57
C SER A 165 -28.92 -22.88 -30.90
N GLY A 166 -27.89 -23.58 -31.36
CA GLY A 166 -27.18 -23.29 -32.62
C GLY A 166 -27.68 -24.07 -33.83
N ASP A 167 -28.62 -24.99 -33.63
CA ASP A 167 -29.27 -25.79 -34.68
C ASP A 167 -30.58 -25.16 -35.20
N GLU A 168 -30.93 -23.94 -34.78
CA GLU A 168 -31.94 -23.05 -35.39
C GLU A 168 -31.29 -21.94 -36.24
#